data_AF-A0A2K9NUP2-F1
#
_entry.id   AF-A0A2K9NUP2-F1
#
_cell.length_a   1.000
_cell.length_b   1.000
_cell.length_c   1.000
_cell.angle_alpha   90.00
_cell.angle_beta   90.00
_cell.angle_gamma   90.00
#
_symmetry.space_group_name_H-M   'P 1'
#
loop_
_entity.id
_entity.type
_entity.pdbx_description
1 polymer ?
#
loop_
_entity_poly.entity_id
_entity_poly.type
_entity_poly.pdbx_seq_one_letter_code
_entity_poly.pdbx_strand_id
1 'polypeptide(L)'
;MKTIPTLALLLGGLLTNLANAYDCPLKEKSPVIEAYGISSSGQMDCGYVTNVEDMIIGVQRFSEEKVPVNLFVQHVFDNASFDGGTIIQVPERLIFTSEFGQEYPTTVVANLATVAHEYGHALLEKKLENALLKQFPQYAGYITFSQDISALKIAAVKNPDSKDIQQKLEAKNKELLNNKNFIRFARVTTAYSELYADVVANYQFDDKSAIFTALYYDEMNDRAFRMVQTRDFNTEFTDRHKVFMTEEHGYFAYTRTYIGKNLWPKNLDEKKVMLKKIGDAIVEEVRILLAKGSDLPNYETANKSLIERLKKLK
;
A
#
# COMPACT_ATOMS: atom_id res chain seq x y z
N MET A 1 9.30 -25.75 0.63
CA MET A 1 8.58 -24.64 -0.03
C MET A 1 8.43 -23.53 0.99
N LYS A 2 9.18 -22.43 0.86
CA LYS A 2 8.99 -21.24 1.69
C LYS A 2 7.78 -20.50 1.11
N THR A 3 6.70 -20.41 1.86
CA THR A 3 5.59 -19.50 1.56
C THR A 3 6.16 -18.09 1.46
N ILE A 4 5.91 -17.41 0.34
CA ILE A 4 6.31 -16.03 0.10
C ILE A 4 5.31 -15.15 0.87
N PRO A 5 5.71 -14.43 1.93
CA PRO A 5 4.79 -13.59 2.72
C PRO A 5 4.09 -12.52 1.86
N THR A 6 4.74 -12.09 0.77
CA THR A 6 4.27 -11.13 -0.24
C THR A 6 2.95 -11.50 -0.91
N LEU A 7 2.63 -12.80 -1.00
CA LEU A 7 1.38 -13.25 -1.61
C LEU A 7 0.19 -13.06 -0.67
N ALA A 8 0.42 -12.98 0.65
CA ALA A 8 -0.62 -12.71 1.63
C ALA A 8 -1.09 -11.25 1.62
N LEU A 9 -0.23 -10.29 1.21
CA LEU A 9 -0.61 -8.89 0.97
C LEU A 9 -1.52 -8.73 -0.25
N LEU A 10 -1.31 -9.54 -1.31
CA LEU A 10 -2.21 -9.60 -2.48
C LEU A 10 -3.50 -10.41 -2.21
N LEU A 11 -3.44 -11.36 -1.28
CA LEU A 11 -4.58 -12.12 -0.80
C LEU A 11 -5.20 -11.42 0.42
N GLY A 12 -5.79 -10.24 0.20
CA GLY A 12 -6.79 -9.71 1.13
C GLY A 12 -7.72 -10.85 1.54
N GLY A 13 -7.79 -11.09 2.86
CA GLY A 13 -8.31 -12.32 3.45
C GLY A 13 -9.64 -12.76 2.84
N LEU A 14 -9.84 -14.07 2.80
CA LEU A 14 -11.11 -14.71 2.46
C LEU A 14 -12.26 -13.98 3.17
N LEU A 15 -13.04 -13.21 2.41
CA LEU A 15 -14.29 -12.58 2.84
C LEU A 15 -15.34 -13.68 3.04
N THR A 16 -15.18 -14.47 4.09
CA THR A 16 -16.11 -15.58 4.39
C THR A 16 -17.22 -15.19 5.36
N ASN A 17 -17.28 -13.95 5.85
CA ASN A 17 -18.40 -13.51 6.67
C ASN A 17 -18.80 -12.05 6.41
N LEU A 18 -19.99 -11.90 5.82
CA LEU A 18 -20.96 -10.82 6.02
C LEU A 18 -20.50 -9.42 5.64
N ALA A 19 -20.82 -9.02 4.41
CA ALA A 19 -20.88 -7.62 4.00
C ALA A 19 -22.33 -7.30 3.64
N ASN A 20 -22.86 -6.24 4.25
CA ASN A 20 -24.04 -5.56 3.74
C ASN A 20 -23.52 -4.32 3.00
N ALA A 21 -23.85 -4.17 1.72
CA ALA A 21 -23.50 -2.97 0.97
C ALA A 21 -24.29 -1.79 1.55
N TYR A 22 -23.64 -0.98 2.38
CA TYR A 22 -24.15 0.30 2.83
C TYR A 22 -23.51 1.39 1.98
N ASP A 23 -24.35 2.20 1.38
CA ASP A 23 -23.90 3.32 0.55
C ASP A 23 -23.79 4.57 1.42
N CYS A 24 -22.57 5.09 1.60
CA CYS A 24 -22.38 6.40 2.21
C CYS A 24 -22.47 7.47 1.13
N PRO A 25 -23.12 8.61 1.38
CA PRO A 25 -23.14 9.70 0.41
C PRO A 25 -21.71 10.21 0.18
N LEU A 26 -21.21 10.03 -1.05
CA LEU A 26 -19.90 10.50 -1.50
C LEU A 26 -20.00 11.92 -2.05
N LYS A 27 -18.92 12.71 -2.00
CA LYS A 27 -18.94 14.07 -2.56
C LYS A 27 -19.03 14.03 -4.09
N GLU A 28 -19.49 15.14 -4.66
CA GLU A 28 -19.47 15.31 -6.12
C GLU A 28 -18.02 15.23 -6.63
N LYS A 29 -17.76 14.31 -7.58
CA LYS A 29 -16.40 13.98 -8.09
C LYS A 29 -15.46 13.37 -7.04
N SER A 30 -16.03 12.61 -6.11
CA SER A 30 -15.28 11.77 -5.18
C SER A 30 -14.25 10.88 -5.90
N PRO A 31 -13.01 10.75 -5.37
CA PRO A 31 -12.06 9.74 -5.83
C PRO A 31 -12.41 8.33 -5.34
N VAL A 32 -13.32 8.21 -4.37
CA VAL A 32 -13.94 6.95 -3.98
C VAL A 32 -15.12 6.69 -4.91
N ILE A 33 -15.16 5.52 -5.54
CA ILE A 33 -16.23 5.12 -6.49
C ILE A 33 -17.42 4.57 -5.70
N GLU A 34 -17.16 3.58 -4.85
CA GLU A 34 -18.14 2.92 -3.99
C GLU A 34 -17.47 2.61 -2.64
N ALA A 35 -18.25 2.66 -1.56
CA ALA A 35 -17.81 2.29 -0.21
C ALA A 35 -18.72 1.18 0.33
N TYR A 36 -18.14 0.21 1.03
CA TYR A 36 -18.83 -0.96 1.54
C TYR A 36 -18.46 -1.23 2.99
N GLY A 37 -19.46 -1.40 3.85
CA GLY A 37 -19.27 -1.89 5.21
C GLY A 37 -19.11 -3.42 5.24
N ILE A 38 -18.01 -3.90 5.83
CA ILE A 38 -17.71 -5.32 6.03
C ILE A 38 -17.75 -5.58 7.54
N SER A 39 -18.95 -5.67 8.09
CA SER A 39 -19.14 -5.99 9.50
C SER A 39 -20.37 -6.87 9.71
N SER A 40 -20.29 -7.75 10.71
CA SER A 40 -21.42 -8.54 11.18
C SER A 40 -22.51 -7.68 11.84
N SER A 41 -22.15 -6.48 12.33
CA SER A 41 -23.09 -5.52 12.93
C SER A 41 -23.85 -4.69 11.89
N GLY A 42 -23.40 -4.67 10.64
CA GLY A 42 -24.07 -3.99 9.54
C GLY A 42 -24.20 -2.48 9.74
N GLN A 43 -23.24 -1.81 10.36
CA GLN A 43 -23.19 -0.35 10.42
C GLN A 43 -21.79 0.12 10.02
N MET A 44 -21.75 1.16 9.16
CA MET A 44 -20.55 1.85 8.71
C MET A 44 -20.67 3.33 9.08
N ASP A 45 -19.63 3.92 9.65
CA ASP A 45 -19.54 5.34 9.96
C ASP A 45 -19.21 6.15 8.69
N CYS A 46 -20.22 6.78 8.10
CA CYS A 46 -20.03 7.64 6.93
C CYS A 46 -19.18 8.89 7.23
N GLY A 47 -19.04 9.30 8.50
CA GLY A 47 -18.08 10.32 8.90
C GLY A 47 -16.64 9.85 8.67
N TYR A 48 -16.34 8.59 8.99
CA TYR A 48 -15.03 8.00 8.68
C TYR A 48 -14.78 7.90 7.17
N VAL A 49 -15.77 7.46 6.38
CA VAL A 49 -15.66 7.44 4.91
C VAL A 49 -15.36 8.83 4.35
N THR A 50 -16.02 9.87 4.88
CA THR A 50 -15.76 11.27 4.48
C THR A 50 -14.32 11.68 4.81
N ASN A 51 -13.79 11.30 5.97
CA ASN A 51 -12.41 11.59 6.35
C ASN A 51 -11.41 10.87 5.43
N VAL A 52 -11.69 9.63 5.05
CA VAL A 52 -10.88 8.89 4.06
C VAL A 52 -10.91 9.60 2.71
N GLU A 53 -12.08 10.02 2.24
CA GLU A 53 -12.24 10.75 0.99
C GLU A 53 -11.42 12.06 1.01
N ASP A 54 -11.49 12.83 2.09
CA ASP A 54 -10.73 14.06 2.26
C ASP A 54 -9.21 13.82 2.31
N MET A 55 -8.78 12.72 2.92
CA MET A 55 -7.38 12.30 2.90
C MET A 55 -6.94 11.99 1.46
N ILE A 56 -7.71 11.20 0.69
CA ILE A 56 -7.38 10.87 -0.70
C ILE A 56 -7.33 12.14 -1.57
N ILE A 57 -8.29 13.04 -1.42
CA ILE A 57 -8.29 14.35 -2.10
C ILE A 57 -7.03 15.14 -1.73
N GLY A 58 -6.65 15.13 -0.45
CA GLY A 58 -5.40 15.72 0.04
C GLY A 58 -4.16 15.20 -0.71
N VAL A 59 -4.03 13.88 -0.82
CA VAL A 59 -2.93 13.24 -1.55
C VAL A 59 -2.97 13.61 -3.04
N GLN A 60 -4.14 13.59 -3.67
CA GLN A 60 -4.31 13.94 -5.09
C GLN A 60 -3.92 15.39 -5.42
N ARG A 61 -3.84 16.29 -4.43
CA ARG A 61 -3.37 17.67 -4.65
C ARG A 61 -1.87 17.75 -4.92
N PHE A 62 -1.09 16.73 -4.56
CA PHE A 62 0.34 16.68 -4.85
C PHE A 62 0.82 15.46 -5.66
N SER A 63 -0.08 14.53 -6.00
CA SER A 63 0.22 13.45 -6.94
C SER A 63 -0.02 13.87 -8.40
N GLU A 64 0.81 13.37 -9.33
CA GLU A 64 0.55 13.47 -10.77
C GLU A 64 -0.59 12.53 -11.20
N GLU A 65 -0.62 11.34 -10.59
CA GLU A 65 -1.61 10.31 -10.86
C GLU A 65 -2.84 10.55 -9.97
N LYS A 66 -4.03 10.29 -10.54
CA LYS A 66 -5.30 10.29 -9.82
C LYS A 66 -5.98 8.96 -10.07
N VAL A 67 -6.03 8.14 -9.03
CA VAL A 67 -6.56 6.77 -9.12
C VAL A 67 -7.88 6.72 -8.37
N PRO A 68 -8.99 6.39 -9.04
CA PRO A 68 -10.23 6.14 -8.36
C PRO A 68 -10.18 4.76 -7.69
N VAL A 69 -10.73 4.64 -6.48
CA VAL A 69 -10.70 3.42 -5.66
C VAL A 69 -12.06 3.11 -5.05
N ASN A 70 -12.27 1.86 -4.70
CA ASN A 70 -13.38 1.38 -3.90
C ASN A 70 -12.91 1.19 -2.45
N LEU A 71 -13.76 1.48 -1.48
CA LEU A 71 -13.43 1.33 -0.06
C LEU A 71 -14.17 0.15 0.56
N PHE A 72 -13.41 -0.73 1.20
CA PHE A 72 -13.91 -1.86 1.98
C PHE A 72 -13.65 -1.55 3.45
N VAL A 73 -14.66 -1.11 4.17
CA VAL A 73 -14.56 -0.56 5.53
C VAL A 73 -14.95 -1.62 6.55
N GLN A 74 -14.00 -2.06 7.37
CA GLN A 74 -14.25 -2.98 8.47
C GLN A 74 -14.44 -2.22 9.77
N HIS A 75 -15.26 -2.70 10.70
CA HIS A 75 -15.48 -1.98 11.95
C HIS A 75 -14.20 -1.92 12.83
N VAL A 76 -13.60 -3.09 13.06
CA VAL A 76 -12.37 -3.23 13.86
C VAL A 76 -11.48 -4.27 13.19
N PHE A 77 -10.25 -3.90 12.87
CA PHE A 77 -9.25 -4.81 12.29
C PHE A 77 -7.84 -4.29 12.58
N ASP A 78 -6.84 -5.15 12.45
CA ASP A 78 -5.43 -4.85 12.76
C ASP A 78 -4.59 -4.49 11.52
N ASN A 79 -5.25 -4.35 10.36
CA ASN A 79 -4.55 -4.11 9.11
C ASN A 79 -5.36 -3.25 8.13
N ALA A 80 -4.65 -2.58 7.22
CA ALA A 80 -5.19 -2.00 6.00
C ALA A 80 -4.51 -2.65 4.79
N SER A 81 -5.14 -2.61 3.61
CA SER A 81 -4.51 -3.12 2.39
C SER A 81 -5.07 -2.52 1.11
N PHE A 82 -4.21 -2.33 0.12
CA PHE A 82 -4.58 -2.18 -1.28
C PHE A 82 -4.47 -3.53 -1.99
N ASP A 83 -5.49 -3.90 -2.77
CA ASP A 83 -5.54 -5.23 -3.38
C ASP A 83 -4.76 -5.39 -4.69
N GLY A 84 -4.04 -4.35 -5.13
CA GLY A 84 -3.33 -4.33 -6.41
C GLY A 84 -4.25 -4.10 -7.61
N GLY A 85 -5.51 -3.74 -7.39
CA GLY A 85 -6.47 -3.44 -8.44
C GLY A 85 -7.18 -2.11 -8.17
N THR A 86 -8.28 -2.16 -7.44
CA THR A 86 -9.11 -0.97 -7.20
C THR A 86 -9.65 -0.87 -5.78
N ILE A 87 -9.34 -1.79 -4.88
CA ILE A 87 -9.93 -1.83 -3.54
C ILE A 87 -8.89 -1.46 -2.50
N ILE A 88 -9.24 -0.48 -1.67
CA ILE A 88 -8.56 -0.21 -0.40
C ILE A 88 -9.46 -0.75 0.72
N GLN A 89 -8.96 -1.72 1.46
CA GLN A 89 -9.58 -2.27 2.65
C GLN A 89 -8.98 -1.60 3.88
N VAL A 90 -9.84 -1.02 4.73
CA VAL A 90 -9.42 -0.24 5.90
C VAL A 90 -10.36 -0.48 7.08
N PRO A 91 -9.86 -0.50 8.32
CA PRO A 91 -10.72 -0.51 9.48
C PRO A 91 -11.19 0.92 9.82
N GLU A 92 -12.36 1.07 10.44
CA GLU A 92 -12.77 2.31 11.11
C GLU A 92 -11.93 2.52 12.36
N ARG A 93 -11.69 1.43 13.10
CA ARG A 93 -10.81 1.38 14.26
C ARG A 93 -9.68 0.38 14.04
N LEU A 94 -8.50 0.90 13.70
CA LEU A 94 -7.27 0.12 13.68
C LEU A 94 -6.86 -0.21 15.12
N ILE A 95 -6.65 -1.49 15.40
CA ILE A 95 -6.20 -1.99 16.71
C ILE A 95 -4.94 -2.84 16.54
N PHE A 96 -4.04 -2.79 17.52
CA PHE A 96 -2.96 -3.78 17.63
C PHE A 96 -3.17 -4.62 18.88
N THR A 97 -2.86 -5.92 18.80
CA THR A 97 -3.03 -6.84 19.93
C THR A 97 -1.66 -7.31 20.40
N SER A 98 -1.34 -7.13 21.69
CA SER A 98 -0.08 -7.65 22.24
C SER A 98 -0.08 -9.17 22.36
N GLU A 99 1.08 -9.74 22.68
CA GLU A 99 1.20 -11.18 22.95
C GLU A 99 0.32 -11.68 24.12
N PHE A 100 -0.12 -10.76 24.98
CA PHE A 100 -1.03 -11.04 26.11
C PHE A 100 -2.50 -10.77 25.79
N GLY A 101 -2.83 -10.37 24.56
CA GLY A 101 -4.20 -10.13 24.12
C GLY A 101 -4.75 -8.73 24.46
N GLN A 102 -3.90 -7.80 24.90
CA GLN A 102 -4.33 -6.42 25.15
C GLN A 102 -4.47 -5.67 23.82
N GLU A 103 -5.61 -5.00 23.63
CA GLU A 103 -5.88 -4.19 22.45
C GLU A 103 -5.37 -2.75 22.62
N TYR A 104 -4.70 -2.25 21.59
CA TYR A 104 -4.14 -0.91 21.48
C TYR A 104 -4.82 -0.20 20.30
N PRO A 105 -5.94 0.51 20.53
CA PRO A 105 -6.59 1.27 19.47
C PRO A 105 -5.72 2.46 19.04
N THR A 106 -5.59 2.67 17.74
CA THR A 106 -4.88 3.84 17.21
C THR A 106 -5.80 5.06 17.15
N THR A 107 -5.21 6.23 16.94
CA THR A 107 -5.99 7.45 16.71
C THR A 107 -6.56 7.48 15.29
N VAL A 108 -7.62 8.27 15.07
CA VAL A 108 -8.17 8.47 13.72
C VAL A 108 -7.10 8.99 12.74
N VAL A 109 -6.22 9.89 13.19
CA VAL A 109 -5.12 10.43 12.37
C VAL A 109 -4.13 9.33 11.98
N ALA A 110 -3.75 8.47 12.94
CA ALA A 110 -2.89 7.31 12.67
C ALA A 110 -3.54 6.35 11.66
N ASN A 111 -4.83 6.07 11.79
CA ASN A 111 -5.56 5.25 10.84
C ASN A 111 -5.62 5.91 9.45
N LEU A 112 -5.87 7.22 9.36
CA LEU A 112 -5.83 7.92 8.06
C LEU A 112 -4.42 7.92 7.44
N ALA A 113 -3.35 7.85 8.23
CA ALA A 113 -1.99 7.67 7.72
C ALA A 113 -1.79 6.30 7.07
N THR A 114 -2.33 5.22 7.65
CA THR A 114 -2.30 3.91 7.00
C THR A 114 -3.14 3.90 5.72
N VAL A 115 -4.30 4.58 5.70
CA VAL A 115 -5.08 4.72 4.46
C VAL A 115 -4.31 5.51 3.39
N ALA A 116 -3.57 6.56 3.75
CA ALA A 116 -2.73 7.31 2.82
C ALA A 116 -1.60 6.43 2.24
N HIS A 117 -1.06 5.53 3.05
CA HIS A 117 -0.09 4.53 2.61
C HIS A 117 -0.71 3.58 1.58
N GLU A 118 -1.88 2.98 1.86
CA GLU A 118 -2.56 2.11 0.90
C GLU A 118 -2.89 2.84 -0.42
N TYR A 119 -3.31 4.11 -0.34
CA TYR A 119 -3.53 4.91 -1.53
C TYR A 119 -2.23 5.17 -2.31
N GLY A 120 -1.10 5.31 -1.62
CA GLY A 120 0.22 5.40 -2.23
C GLY A 120 0.59 4.19 -3.09
N HIS A 121 0.19 2.98 -2.70
CA HIS A 121 0.36 1.79 -3.56
C HIS A 121 -0.43 1.92 -4.87
N ALA A 122 -1.69 2.34 -4.80
CA ALA A 122 -2.53 2.54 -5.99
C ALA A 122 -1.92 3.59 -6.95
N LEU A 123 -1.38 4.68 -6.40
CA LEU A 123 -0.69 5.71 -7.18
C LEU A 123 0.56 5.18 -7.87
N LEU A 124 1.40 4.41 -7.18
CA LEU A 124 2.60 3.83 -7.79
C LEU A 124 2.24 2.82 -8.87
N GLU A 125 1.25 1.96 -8.62
CA GLU A 125 0.79 0.97 -9.58
C GLU A 125 0.31 1.65 -10.88
N LYS A 126 -0.47 2.73 -10.75
CA LYS A 126 -0.90 3.51 -11.92
C LYS A 126 0.28 4.12 -12.67
N LYS A 127 1.27 4.63 -11.94
CA LYS A 127 2.48 5.22 -12.53
C LYS A 127 3.30 4.16 -13.27
N LEU A 128 3.46 2.97 -12.70
CA LEU A 128 4.13 1.83 -13.32
C LEU A 128 3.37 1.34 -14.54
N GLU A 129 2.03 1.24 -14.48
CA GLU A 129 1.18 0.91 -15.62
C GLU A 129 1.48 1.88 -16.77
N ASN A 130 1.30 3.19 -16.54
CA ASN A 130 1.51 4.22 -17.57
C ASN A 130 2.91 4.15 -18.21
N ALA A 131 3.95 3.87 -17.42
CA ALA A 131 5.33 3.84 -17.88
C ALA A 131 5.74 2.53 -18.57
N LEU A 132 5.23 1.39 -18.09
CA LEU A 132 5.70 0.06 -18.49
C LEU A 132 4.82 -0.61 -19.54
N LEU A 133 3.55 -0.23 -19.67
CA LEU A 133 2.58 -0.88 -20.58
C LEU A 133 3.12 -1.11 -22.00
N LYS A 134 3.80 -0.10 -22.58
CA LYS A 134 4.32 -0.18 -23.96
C LYS A 134 5.54 -1.11 -24.09
N GLN A 135 6.34 -1.23 -23.04
CA GLN A 135 7.61 -1.98 -23.07
C GLN A 135 7.44 -3.41 -22.56
N PHE A 136 6.47 -3.64 -21.67
CA PHE A 136 6.22 -4.94 -21.03
C PHE A 136 4.72 -5.28 -21.09
N PRO A 137 4.20 -5.77 -22.24
CA PRO A 137 2.76 -6.09 -22.38
C PRO A 137 2.24 -7.12 -21.36
N GLN A 138 3.12 -7.99 -20.86
CA GLN A 138 2.79 -8.94 -19.80
C GLN A 138 2.44 -8.25 -18.47
N TYR A 139 2.97 -7.04 -18.23
CA TYR A 139 2.62 -6.22 -17.09
C TYR A 139 1.19 -5.68 -17.22
N ALA A 140 0.75 -5.34 -18.44
CA ALA A 140 -0.66 -5.00 -18.71
C ALA A 140 -1.59 -6.13 -18.27
N GLY A 141 -1.24 -7.37 -18.64
CA GLY A 141 -1.99 -8.56 -18.25
C GLY A 141 -2.06 -8.76 -16.74
N TYR A 142 -1.00 -8.41 -16.00
CA TYR A 142 -1.01 -8.43 -14.53
C TYR A 142 -2.00 -7.41 -13.95
N ILE A 143 -1.96 -6.16 -14.40
CA ILE A 143 -2.86 -5.09 -13.93
C ILE A 143 -4.32 -5.44 -14.22
N THR A 144 -4.63 -5.84 -15.46
CA THR A 144 -5.99 -6.27 -15.82
C THR A 144 -6.44 -7.45 -14.97
N PHE A 145 -5.54 -8.40 -14.68
CA PHE A 145 -5.88 -9.55 -13.86
C PHE A 145 -6.21 -9.17 -12.40
N SER A 146 -5.48 -8.21 -11.81
CA SER A 146 -5.79 -7.70 -10.48
C SER A 146 -7.11 -6.93 -10.46
N GLN A 147 -7.41 -6.14 -11.50
CA GLN A 147 -8.70 -5.45 -11.64
C GLN A 147 -9.87 -6.43 -11.75
N ASP A 148 -9.71 -7.54 -12.49
CA ASP A 148 -10.70 -8.63 -12.54
C ASP A 148 -10.98 -9.21 -11.15
N ILE A 149 -9.92 -9.39 -10.33
CA ILE A 149 -10.06 -9.86 -8.95
C ILE A 149 -10.84 -8.85 -8.11
N SER A 150 -10.53 -7.55 -8.20
CA SER A 150 -11.29 -6.50 -7.51
C SER A 150 -12.76 -6.50 -7.92
N ALA A 151 -13.06 -6.62 -9.21
CA ALA A 151 -14.43 -6.68 -9.71
C ALA A 151 -15.19 -7.89 -9.13
N LEU A 152 -14.54 -9.05 -9.03
CA LEU A 152 -15.11 -10.23 -8.37
C LEU A 152 -15.32 -10.03 -6.87
N LYS A 153 -14.39 -9.37 -6.16
CA LYS A 153 -14.55 -9.02 -4.73
C LYS A 153 -15.73 -8.08 -4.50
N ILE A 154 -15.90 -7.06 -5.33
CA ILE A 154 -17.05 -6.15 -5.28
C ILE A 154 -18.35 -6.91 -5.56
N ALA A 155 -18.34 -7.77 -6.59
CA ALA A 155 -19.50 -8.59 -6.91
C ALA A 155 -19.85 -9.56 -5.77
N ALA A 156 -18.84 -10.10 -5.06
CA ALA A 156 -19.02 -10.96 -3.90
C ALA A 156 -19.62 -10.20 -2.70
N VAL A 157 -19.18 -8.97 -2.46
CA VAL A 157 -19.78 -8.10 -1.42
C VAL A 157 -21.23 -7.75 -1.75
N LYS A 158 -21.56 -7.50 -3.02
CA LYS A 158 -22.95 -7.26 -3.46
C LYS A 158 -23.83 -8.50 -3.43
N ASN A 159 -23.25 -9.70 -3.57
CA ASN A 159 -23.96 -10.98 -3.68
C ASN A 159 -23.25 -12.07 -2.84
N PRO A 160 -23.26 -11.97 -1.50
CA PRO A 160 -22.44 -12.80 -0.63
C PRO A 160 -22.74 -14.30 -0.74
N ASP A 161 -23.99 -14.67 -1.03
CA ASP A 161 -24.43 -16.06 -1.15
C ASP A 161 -24.14 -16.71 -2.52
N SER A 162 -23.58 -15.95 -3.47
CA SER A 162 -23.32 -16.43 -4.82
C SER A 162 -22.10 -17.36 -4.88
N LYS A 163 -22.35 -18.68 -4.84
CA LYS A 163 -21.31 -19.70 -4.97
C LYS A 163 -20.48 -19.58 -6.25
N ASP A 164 -21.10 -19.18 -7.37
CA ASP A 164 -20.40 -18.99 -8.64
C ASP A 164 -19.33 -17.89 -8.55
N ILE A 165 -19.67 -16.76 -7.92
CA ILE A 165 -18.72 -15.65 -7.72
C ILE A 165 -17.58 -16.10 -6.81
N GLN A 166 -17.89 -16.78 -5.70
CA GLN A 166 -16.89 -17.27 -4.76
C GLN A 166 -15.92 -18.25 -5.43
N GLN A 167 -16.43 -19.20 -6.22
CA GLN A 167 -15.60 -20.16 -6.97
C GLN A 167 -14.71 -19.46 -8.02
N LYS A 168 -15.23 -18.45 -8.73
CA LYS A 168 -14.44 -17.65 -9.68
C LYS A 168 -13.32 -16.88 -8.98
N LEU A 169 -13.61 -16.28 -7.82
CA LEU A 169 -12.64 -15.56 -7.02
C LEU A 169 -11.54 -16.49 -6.52
N GLU A 170 -11.90 -17.66 -5.97
CA GLU A 170 -10.93 -18.69 -5.55
C GLU A 170 -10.04 -19.16 -6.72
N ALA A 171 -10.61 -19.40 -7.89
CA ALA A 171 -9.88 -19.82 -9.08
C ALA A 171 -8.89 -18.75 -9.55
N LYS A 172 -9.32 -17.48 -9.64
CA LYS A 172 -8.47 -16.34 -10.01
C LYS A 172 -7.35 -16.12 -9.00
N ASN A 173 -7.65 -16.19 -7.70
CA ASN A 173 -6.63 -16.13 -6.66
C ASN A 173 -5.60 -17.24 -6.85
N LYS A 174 -6.02 -18.48 -7.05
CA LYS A 174 -5.11 -19.60 -7.31
C LYS A 174 -4.25 -19.38 -8.57
N GLU A 175 -4.82 -18.82 -9.63
CA GLU A 175 -4.06 -18.49 -10.84
C GLU A 175 -3.01 -17.39 -10.58
N LEU A 176 -3.36 -16.34 -9.81
CA LEU A 176 -2.42 -15.30 -9.38
C LEU A 176 -1.17 -15.92 -8.73
N LEU A 177 -1.37 -16.87 -7.81
CA LEU A 177 -0.28 -17.49 -7.06
C LEU A 177 0.59 -18.42 -7.89
N ASN A 178 0.09 -18.89 -9.04
CA ASN A 178 0.78 -19.85 -9.90
C ASN A 178 1.39 -19.21 -11.15
N ASN A 179 1.03 -17.96 -11.46
CA ASN A 179 1.55 -17.26 -12.62
C ASN A 179 2.95 -16.70 -12.35
N LYS A 180 3.97 -17.32 -12.96
CA LYS A 180 5.38 -16.96 -12.77
C LYS A 180 5.70 -15.50 -13.14
N ASN A 181 5.02 -14.93 -14.12
CA ASN A 181 5.23 -13.54 -14.52
C ASN A 181 4.69 -12.59 -13.44
N PHE A 182 3.52 -12.89 -12.88
CA PHE A 182 2.92 -12.07 -11.82
C PHE A 182 3.76 -12.11 -10.54
N ILE A 183 4.23 -13.29 -10.16
CA ILE A 183 5.18 -13.46 -9.04
C ILE A 183 6.44 -12.65 -9.27
N ARG A 184 6.97 -12.65 -10.50
CA ARG A 184 8.17 -11.88 -10.85
C ARG A 184 7.91 -10.38 -10.75
N PHE A 185 6.78 -9.89 -11.26
CA PHE A 185 6.43 -8.47 -11.13
C PHE A 185 6.34 -8.06 -9.66
N ALA A 186 5.58 -8.82 -8.85
CA ALA A 186 5.47 -8.56 -7.41
C ALA A 186 6.85 -8.51 -6.71
N ARG A 187 7.73 -9.50 -6.96
CA ARG A 187 9.09 -9.50 -6.37
C ARG A 187 9.94 -8.28 -6.73
N VAL A 188 9.73 -7.71 -7.92
CA VAL A 188 10.46 -6.54 -8.37
C VAL A 188 9.83 -5.26 -7.82
N THR A 189 8.52 -5.20 -7.67
CA THR A 189 7.79 -3.97 -7.35
C THR A 189 7.44 -3.79 -5.88
N THR A 190 7.19 -4.84 -5.10
CA THR A 190 6.59 -4.71 -3.75
C THR A 190 7.39 -3.81 -2.83
N ALA A 191 8.69 -4.05 -2.67
CA ALA A 191 9.52 -3.21 -1.80
C ALA A 191 9.56 -1.72 -2.24
N TYR A 192 9.50 -1.44 -3.55
CA TYR A 192 9.38 -0.07 -4.03
C TYR A 192 8.00 0.52 -3.76
N SER A 193 6.96 -0.30 -3.83
CA SER A 193 5.59 0.07 -3.44
C SER A 193 5.53 0.50 -1.99
N GLU A 194 6.14 -0.27 -1.08
CA GLU A 194 6.25 0.07 0.34
C GLU A 194 6.95 1.41 0.58
N LEU A 195 8.07 1.64 -0.11
CA LEU A 195 8.79 2.91 -0.02
C LEU A 195 7.92 4.08 -0.48
N TYR A 196 7.28 3.96 -1.65
CA TYR A 196 6.49 5.04 -2.23
C TYR A 196 5.26 5.36 -1.39
N ALA A 197 4.58 4.32 -0.89
CA ALA A 197 3.44 4.43 -0.01
C ALA A 197 3.79 5.16 1.30
N ASP A 198 4.93 4.84 1.92
CA ASP A 198 5.42 5.56 3.10
C ASP A 198 5.74 7.04 2.79
N VAL A 199 6.31 7.35 1.61
CA VAL A 199 6.55 8.74 1.20
C VAL A 199 5.22 9.50 1.09
N VAL A 200 4.21 8.90 0.44
CA VAL A 200 2.89 9.51 0.25
C VAL A 200 2.24 9.82 1.60
N ALA A 201 2.20 8.84 2.50
CA ALA A 201 1.61 9.02 3.82
C ALA A 201 2.35 10.12 4.61
N ASN A 202 3.67 10.03 4.72
CA ASN A 202 4.44 10.99 5.52
C ASN A 202 4.38 12.42 4.94
N TYR A 203 4.31 12.57 3.61
CA TYR A 203 4.05 13.87 2.98
C TYR A 203 2.64 14.38 3.22
N GLN A 204 1.61 13.53 3.18
CA GLN A 204 0.23 13.94 3.43
C GLN A 204 0.06 14.56 4.82
N PHE A 205 0.72 13.99 5.82
CA PHE A 205 0.64 14.43 7.23
C PHE A 205 1.73 15.44 7.63
N ASP A 206 2.61 15.83 6.71
CA ASP A 206 3.74 16.74 6.98
C ASP A 206 4.62 16.29 8.16
N ASP A 207 4.70 14.97 8.36
CA ASP A 207 5.43 14.34 9.46
C ASP A 207 6.27 13.16 8.95
N LYS A 208 7.59 13.25 9.18
CA LYS A 208 8.60 12.24 8.81
C LYS A 208 8.41 10.90 9.52
N SER A 209 7.65 10.89 10.60
CA SER A 209 7.40 9.72 11.43
C SER A 209 5.92 9.30 11.42
N ALA A 210 5.07 9.86 10.54
CA ALA A 210 3.62 9.59 10.53
C ALA A 210 3.28 8.08 10.51
N ILE A 211 3.87 7.32 9.59
CA ILE A 211 3.66 5.87 9.52
C ILE A 211 4.28 5.11 10.70
N PHE A 212 5.45 5.53 11.18
CA PHE A 212 6.04 4.93 12.37
C PHE A 212 5.09 5.08 13.57
N THR A 213 4.58 6.28 13.80
CA THR A 213 3.63 6.58 14.87
C THR A 213 2.30 5.87 14.67
N ALA A 214 1.84 5.70 13.42
CA ALA A 214 0.59 5.00 13.13
C ALA A 214 0.64 3.51 13.48
N LEU A 215 1.81 2.90 13.41
CA LEU A 215 2.02 1.47 13.64
C LEU A 215 2.56 1.15 15.05
N TYR A 216 3.09 2.15 15.76
CA TYR A 216 3.64 1.99 17.10
C TYR A 216 2.56 1.71 18.16
N TYR A 217 2.87 0.81 19.10
CA TYR A 217 2.13 0.60 20.33
C TYR A 217 3.09 0.13 21.45
N ASP A 218 2.74 0.39 22.71
CA ASP A 218 3.68 0.30 23.84
C ASP A 218 4.19 -1.12 24.12
N GLU A 219 3.40 -2.17 23.89
CA GLU A 219 3.77 -3.57 24.12
C GLU A 219 4.36 -4.28 22.88
N MET A 220 4.86 -3.51 21.93
CA MET A 220 5.51 -4.08 20.75
C MET A 220 6.84 -4.73 21.12
N ASN A 221 7.04 -6.00 20.73
CA ASN A 221 8.33 -6.65 20.93
C ASN A 221 9.46 -5.97 20.12
N ASP A 222 10.70 -6.15 20.55
CA ASP A 222 11.90 -5.55 19.93
C ASP A 222 11.99 -5.75 18.41
N ARG A 223 11.57 -6.91 17.92
CA ARG A 223 11.61 -7.22 16.48
C ARG A 223 10.59 -6.39 15.72
N ALA A 224 9.34 -6.36 16.17
CA ALA A 224 8.29 -5.57 15.56
C ALA A 224 8.63 -4.08 15.65
N PHE A 225 9.14 -3.61 16.80
CA PHE A 225 9.55 -2.22 16.99
C PHE A 225 10.62 -1.82 15.98
N ARG A 226 11.68 -2.62 15.84
CA ARG A 226 12.76 -2.33 14.88
C ARG A 226 12.28 -2.40 13.43
N MET A 227 11.35 -3.29 13.09
CA MET A 227 10.74 -3.34 11.76
C MET A 227 9.95 -2.04 11.50
N VAL A 228 9.06 -1.64 12.40
CA VAL A 228 8.30 -0.38 12.26
C VAL A 228 9.24 0.83 12.19
N GLN A 229 10.31 0.84 12.98
CA GLN A 229 11.35 1.87 12.94
C GLN A 229 12.05 1.98 11.57
N THR A 230 12.13 0.90 10.78
CA THR A 230 12.68 0.96 9.41
C THR A 230 11.85 1.78 8.42
N ARG A 231 10.63 2.17 8.82
CA ARG A 231 9.71 3.00 8.04
C ARG A 231 9.79 4.49 8.40
N ASP A 232 10.53 4.85 9.45
CA ASP A 232 10.74 6.23 9.87
C ASP A 232 11.80 6.95 9.01
N PHE A 233 11.51 8.20 8.61
CA PHE A 233 12.39 9.02 7.77
C PHE A 233 13.40 9.82 8.61
N ASN A 234 13.22 9.90 9.92
CA ASN A 234 14.16 10.53 10.86
C ASN A 234 15.23 9.58 11.38
N THR A 235 15.02 8.27 11.30
CA THR A 235 15.94 7.29 11.89
C THR A 235 17.25 7.18 11.10
N GLU A 236 18.36 7.16 11.84
CA GLU A 236 19.66 6.73 11.35
C GLU A 236 19.90 5.26 11.69
N PHE A 237 20.12 4.44 10.68
CA PHE A 237 20.22 2.99 10.87
C PHE A 237 21.65 2.53 11.15
N THR A 238 21.81 1.74 12.20
CA THR A 238 23.04 1.01 12.54
C THR A 238 22.97 -0.46 12.11
N ASP A 239 24.08 -1.20 12.21
CA ASP A 239 24.16 -2.63 11.85
C ASP A 239 23.08 -3.51 12.51
N ARG A 240 22.58 -3.14 13.70
CA ARG A 240 21.52 -3.88 14.42
C ARG A 240 20.18 -3.91 13.68
N HIS A 241 19.98 -3.07 12.68
CA HIS A 241 18.73 -2.98 11.91
C HIS A 241 18.76 -3.82 10.62
N LYS A 242 19.93 -4.30 10.21
CA LYS A 242 20.14 -4.97 8.92
C LYS A 242 19.27 -6.19 8.71
N VAL A 243 18.98 -6.94 9.78
CA VAL A 243 18.13 -8.15 9.70
C VAL A 243 16.67 -7.84 9.35
N PHE A 244 16.19 -6.62 9.61
CA PHE A 244 14.81 -6.22 9.30
C PHE A 244 14.69 -5.61 7.89
N MET A 245 15.81 -5.23 7.27
CA MET A 245 15.86 -4.71 5.90
C MET A 245 15.77 -5.81 4.84
N THR A 246 15.69 -7.09 5.23
CA THR A 246 15.37 -8.19 4.31
C THR A 246 13.88 -8.38 4.10
N GLU A 247 13.03 -7.73 4.91
CA GLU A 247 11.58 -7.69 4.76
C GLU A 247 11.16 -6.52 3.85
N GLU A 248 10.05 -6.66 3.12
CA GLU A 248 9.63 -5.69 2.10
C GLU A 248 9.38 -4.29 2.68
N HIS A 249 8.70 -4.22 3.83
CA HIS A 249 8.46 -2.98 4.55
C HIS A 249 9.76 -2.26 4.93
N GLY A 250 10.79 -3.00 5.35
CA GLY A 250 12.08 -2.45 5.78
C GLY A 250 13.14 -2.32 4.68
N TYR A 251 12.85 -2.80 3.47
CA TYR A 251 13.85 -2.96 2.42
C TYR A 251 14.59 -1.69 2.06
N PHE A 252 13.87 -0.56 2.01
CA PHE A 252 14.40 0.74 1.60
C PHE A 252 14.65 1.72 2.76
N ALA A 253 14.96 1.20 3.95
CA ALA A 253 15.25 2.01 5.15
C ALA A 253 16.27 3.14 4.89
N TYR A 254 17.42 2.85 4.28
CA TYR A 254 18.43 3.89 3.98
C TYR A 254 17.93 4.94 2.99
N THR A 255 17.10 4.54 2.03
CA THR A 255 16.48 5.46 1.07
C THR A 255 15.46 6.36 1.77
N ARG A 256 14.69 5.85 2.74
CA ARG A 256 13.80 6.68 3.59
C ARG A 256 14.60 7.74 4.34
N THR A 257 15.69 7.37 5.01
CA THR A 257 16.60 8.35 5.66
C THR A 257 17.11 9.39 4.66
N TYR A 258 17.52 8.96 3.45
CA TYR A 258 17.98 9.88 2.41
C TYR A 258 16.88 10.87 1.98
N ILE A 259 15.65 10.39 1.75
CA ILE A 259 14.50 11.23 1.42
C ILE A 259 14.20 12.20 2.57
N GLY A 260 14.16 11.71 3.81
CA GLY A 260 13.91 12.54 4.99
C GLY A 260 14.93 13.67 5.18
N LYS A 261 16.17 13.48 4.76
CA LYS A 261 17.23 14.50 4.85
C LYS A 261 17.30 15.45 3.66
N ASN A 262 17.08 14.94 2.45
CA ASN A 262 17.43 15.67 1.21
C ASN A 262 16.22 16.01 0.34
N LEU A 263 15.11 15.31 0.52
CA LEU A 263 13.89 15.42 -0.27
C LEU A 263 12.69 15.57 0.68
N TRP A 264 12.81 16.41 1.71
CA TRP A 264 11.67 16.76 2.55
C TRP A 264 11.04 18.08 2.08
N PRO A 265 9.78 18.09 1.62
CA PRO A 265 9.16 19.26 1.05
C PRO A 265 8.74 20.26 2.12
N LYS A 266 8.76 21.55 1.79
CA LYS A 266 8.31 22.64 2.69
C LYS A 266 6.91 23.15 2.37
N ASN A 267 6.36 22.79 1.22
CA ASN A 267 5.06 23.25 0.74
C ASN A 267 4.48 22.26 -0.30
N LEU A 268 3.24 22.52 -0.72
CA LEU A 268 2.50 21.64 -1.65
C LEU A 268 3.18 21.49 -3.02
N ASP A 269 3.81 22.54 -3.54
CA ASP A 269 4.47 22.47 -4.85
C ASP A 269 5.78 21.68 -4.78
N GLU A 270 6.53 21.82 -3.69
CA GLU A 270 7.68 20.94 -3.41
C GLU A 270 7.25 19.48 -3.22
N LYS A 271 6.10 19.20 -2.56
CA LYS A 271 5.55 17.83 -2.45
C LYS A 271 5.37 17.21 -3.84
N LYS A 272 4.78 17.96 -4.78
CA LYS A 272 4.59 17.50 -6.17
C LYS A 272 5.92 17.14 -6.84
N VAL A 273 6.88 18.06 -6.79
CA VAL A 273 8.18 17.88 -7.45
C VAL A 273 8.95 16.70 -6.85
N MET A 274 8.97 16.59 -5.52
CA MET A 274 9.71 15.53 -4.84
C MET A 274 9.04 14.16 -4.99
N LEU A 275 7.71 14.08 -4.84
CA LEU A 275 6.97 12.83 -5.04
C LEU A 275 7.11 12.32 -6.49
N LYS A 276 7.03 13.24 -7.47
CA LYS A 276 7.30 12.94 -8.87
C LYS A 276 8.71 12.35 -9.05
N LYS A 277 9.72 13.05 -8.54
CA LYS A 277 11.13 12.64 -8.65
C LYS A 277 11.37 11.25 -8.04
N ILE A 278 10.76 10.95 -6.89
CA ILE A 278 10.84 9.65 -6.24
C ILE A 278 10.16 8.57 -7.09
N GLY A 279 8.94 8.83 -7.55
CA GLY A 279 8.21 7.89 -8.40
C GLY A 279 8.93 7.61 -9.73
N ASP A 280 9.48 8.63 -10.39
CA ASP A 280 10.22 8.48 -11.65
C ASP A 280 11.53 7.68 -11.44
N ALA A 281 12.20 7.85 -10.29
CA ALA A 281 13.37 7.03 -9.93
C ALA A 281 13.00 5.55 -9.74
N ILE A 282 11.89 5.28 -9.06
CA ILE A 282 11.38 3.92 -8.84
C ILE A 282 11.02 3.25 -10.15
N VAL A 283 10.21 3.92 -11.00
CA VAL A 283 9.82 3.42 -12.32
C VAL A 283 11.03 3.00 -13.14
N GLU A 284 12.09 3.81 -13.09
CA GLU A 284 13.31 3.54 -13.82
C GLU A 284 14.10 2.34 -13.28
N GLU A 285 14.19 2.18 -11.96
CA GLU A 285 14.79 0.98 -11.36
C GLU A 285 14.02 -0.29 -11.75
N VAL A 286 12.69 -0.27 -11.62
CA VAL A 286 11.82 -1.39 -12.02
C VAL A 286 12.03 -1.72 -13.49
N ARG A 287 12.02 -0.72 -14.37
CA ARG A 287 12.24 -0.88 -15.82
C ARG A 287 13.55 -1.60 -16.11
N ILE A 288 14.65 -1.21 -15.45
CA ILE A 288 15.96 -1.83 -15.63
C ILE A 288 15.97 -3.30 -15.17
N LEU A 289 15.36 -3.59 -14.01
CA LEU A 289 15.29 -4.96 -13.49
C LEU A 289 14.45 -5.87 -14.39
N LEU A 290 13.29 -5.38 -14.85
CA LEU A 290 12.43 -6.12 -15.77
C LEU A 290 13.11 -6.40 -17.11
N ALA A 291 13.76 -5.40 -17.72
CA ALA A 291 14.49 -5.54 -18.98
C ALA A 291 15.64 -6.56 -18.89
N LYS A 292 16.34 -6.60 -17.74
CA LYS A 292 17.47 -7.52 -17.52
C LYS A 292 17.06 -8.95 -17.16
N GLY A 293 15.77 -9.25 -17.00
CA GLY A 293 15.39 -10.57 -16.51
C GLY A 293 15.67 -10.78 -15.01
N SER A 294 16.05 -9.73 -14.26
CA SER A 294 16.60 -9.85 -12.91
C SER A 294 15.55 -9.62 -11.81
N ASP A 295 15.74 -10.28 -10.68
CA ASP A 295 15.00 -9.98 -9.43
C ASP A 295 15.61 -8.75 -8.73
N LEU A 296 14.91 -8.23 -7.72
CA LEU A 296 15.41 -7.16 -6.86
C LEU A 296 16.72 -7.60 -6.17
N PRO A 297 17.85 -6.87 -6.36
CA PRO A 297 19.08 -7.17 -5.66
C PRO A 297 18.93 -6.87 -4.17
N ASN A 298 19.81 -7.41 -3.32
CA ASN A 298 19.76 -7.21 -1.87
C ASN A 298 19.58 -5.73 -1.44
N TYR A 299 19.05 -5.53 -0.24
CA TYR A 299 18.68 -4.21 0.27
C TYR A 299 19.82 -3.18 0.19
N GLU A 300 21.07 -3.56 0.48
CA GLU A 300 22.22 -2.65 0.40
C GLU A 300 22.42 -2.13 -1.03
N THR A 301 22.38 -3.04 -2.01
CA THR A 301 22.55 -2.71 -3.43
C THR A 301 21.38 -1.90 -3.96
N ALA A 302 20.15 -2.30 -3.61
CA ALA A 302 18.92 -1.63 -4.04
C ALA A 302 18.85 -0.19 -3.50
N ASN A 303 19.11 0.01 -2.21
CA ASN A 303 19.16 1.36 -1.61
C ASN A 303 20.23 2.22 -2.27
N LYS A 304 21.44 1.69 -2.45
CA LYS A 304 22.53 2.44 -3.09
C LYS A 304 22.15 2.84 -4.51
N SER A 305 21.59 1.93 -5.30
CA SER A 305 21.17 2.22 -6.69
C SER A 305 20.11 3.32 -6.73
N LEU A 306 19.04 3.17 -5.93
CA LEU A 306 17.94 4.12 -5.91
C LEU A 306 18.39 5.51 -5.41
N ILE A 307 19.20 5.59 -4.36
CA ILE A 307 19.76 6.86 -3.86
C ILE A 307 20.62 7.55 -4.93
N GLU A 308 21.50 6.80 -5.61
CA GLU A 308 22.31 7.38 -6.69
C GLU A 308 21.47 7.86 -7.87
N ARG A 309 20.33 7.21 -8.13
CA ARG A 309 19.37 7.68 -9.14
C ARG A 309 18.67 8.95 -8.70
N LEU A 310 18.20 9.03 -7.46
CA LEU A 310 17.57 10.23 -6.88
C LEU A 310 18.52 11.44 -6.91
N LYS A 311 19.83 11.23 -6.71
CA LYS A 311 20.83 12.31 -6.83
C LYS A 311 20.97 12.85 -8.26
N LYS A 312 20.75 12.01 -9.28
CA LYS A 312 20.97 12.35 -10.69
C LYS A 312 19.74 12.96 -11.37
N LEU A 313 18.54 12.58 -10.95
CA LEU A 313 17.31 13.18 -11.44
C LEU A 313 17.24 14.65 -10.97
N LYS A 314 17.07 15.57 -11.91
CA LYS A 314 16.91 17.00 -11.62
C LYS A 314 15.45 17.28 -11.29
#